data_AF-A0A4R8AZB9-F1
#
_entry.id   AF-A0A4R8AZB9-F1
#
_cell.length_a   1.000
_cell.length_b   1.000
_cell.length_c   1.000
_cell.angle_alpha   90.00
_cell.angle_beta   90.00
_cell.angle_gamma   90.00
#
_symmetry.space_group_name_H-M   'P 1'
#
loop_
_entity.id
_entity.type
_entity.pdbx_description
1 polymer ?
#
loop_
_entity_poly.entity_id
_entity_poly.type
_entity_poly.pdbx_seq_one_letter_code
_entity_poly.pdbx_strand_id
1 'polypeptide(L)'
;MKKFKNKPFYLLIMLFIIVGAAVSCSNDDSKSSNDVVELLSFGPSGQKHGEQIAFIGHNLDRVTSIMLPGVEVSSDDFVSQTSEKIELIIPEEATEGKVTLVYDGGEITSKTVLSFDVPFMIASITPQAKPGENITITGDYLNWVTSVVFADGIEVKEFVSASLKQLVVKVPMDAKTGSILIIGGGTEPYTFETESDIIIDLPKVTSLEPTSVKHSDLLSINGEDLDLVKSIKFPNSTESAAFESQTATKIVVKVPNTATNGKIALTAYSGVVVETEQAVKIILPIITDAAPKPVAIDADWTLTGTDLDLVKEVIIPGAAMPITTFSTHTATKIVLKVPEGSFNGTIKLKTINDFLIETNTEIQIAGLTDIPLTRVIYDDDYRNGFGNWSWGGDVNPAYTTEVREGTKAIRKDWQDWDGLRFGGGNVSTAGMTELAFSVYGGEGLENNQQLGIMINGNWGITTVQVKIGAWTDVVIPLSSLPALSGATKIEDFAIQGKFGYVIVDKVGLR
;
A
#
# COMPACT_ATOMS: atom_id res chain seq x y z
N MET A 1 28.08 21.22 -23.15
CA MET A 1 28.61 19.86 -23.42
C MET A 1 27.44 18.89 -23.29
N LYS A 2 27.04 18.00 -24.20
CA LYS A 2 27.48 17.51 -25.51
C LYS A 2 26.22 17.36 -26.38
N LYS A 3 26.32 17.69 -27.67
CA LYS A 3 25.29 17.49 -28.70
C LYS A 3 25.29 16.02 -29.14
N PHE A 4 24.12 15.41 -29.34
CA PHE A 4 23.98 14.25 -30.22
C PHE A 4 23.10 14.61 -31.43
N LYS A 5 23.60 14.19 -32.59
CA LYS A 5 23.24 14.60 -33.95
C LYS A 5 22.28 13.60 -34.58
N ASN A 6 21.32 14.13 -35.34
CA ASN A 6 20.67 13.46 -36.47
C ASN A 6 21.69 13.08 -37.56
N LYS A 7 21.46 11.98 -38.29
CA LYS A 7 21.78 11.85 -39.72
C LYS A 7 21.05 10.65 -40.37
N PRO A 8 20.53 10.79 -41.61
CA PRO A 8 20.00 9.72 -42.45
C PRO A 8 21.07 9.17 -43.42
N PHE A 9 20.93 7.93 -43.93
CA PHE A 9 21.91 7.33 -44.84
C PHE A 9 21.30 6.35 -45.88
N TYR A 10 21.35 6.74 -47.17
CA TYR A 10 21.52 6.02 -48.47
C TYR A 10 20.55 4.85 -48.83
N LEU A 11 19.96 4.67 -50.02
CA LEU A 11 20.20 4.98 -51.47
C LEU A 11 21.51 4.49 -52.09
N LEU A 12 21.54 3.26 -52.66
CA LEU A 12 22.03 2.90 -54.02
C LEU A 12 21.99 1.36 -54.25
N ILE A 13 21.97 0.94 -55.53
CA ILE A 13 22.11 -0.43 -56.12
C ILE A 13 20.74 -1.14 -56.29
N MET A 14 20.22 -1.44 -57.49
CA MET A 14 20.85 -2.08 -58.66
C MET A 14 20.07 -1.81 -59.97
N LEU A 15 20.80 -1.48 -61.04
CA LEU A 15 20.35 -1.37 -62.43
C LEU A 15 21.14 -2.42 -63.26
N PHE A 16 20.49 -2.99 -64.28
CA PHE A 16 20.94 -3.85 -65.40
C PHE A 16 20.76 -5.39 -65.31
N ILE A 17 19.86 -5.91 -66.16
CA ILE A 17 19.98 -6.97 -67.21
C ILE A 17 18.57 -7.08 -67.86
N ILE A 18 18.28 -6.43 -69.00
CA ILE A 18 18.43 -6.85 -70.42
C ILE A 18 17.47 -7.97 -70.87
N VAL A 19 16.44 -7.55 -71.64
CA VAL A 19 15.93 -8.03 -72.94
C VAL A 19 15.68 -9.53 -73.16
N GLY A 20 14.42 -9.88 -73.48
CA GLY A 20 14.09 -11.08 -74.27
C GLY A 20 12.59 -11.36 -74.40
N ALA A 21 12.11 -11.40 -75.65
CA ALA A 21 10.84 -11.96 -76.14
C ALA A 21 9.55 -11.11 -76.01
N ALA A 22 9.33 -10.28 -77.03
CA ALA A 22 8.01 -10.13 -77.61
C ALA A 22 7.64 -11.41 -78.36
N VAL A 23 6.68 -12.20 -77.85
CA VAL A 23 5.81 -13.09 -78.64
C VAL A 23 4.50 -13.32 -77.86
N SER A 24 3.40 -13.23 -78.62
CA SER A 24 2.06 -13.74 -78.32
C SER A 24 1.19 -12.95 -77.35
N CYS A 25 0.46 -11.99 -77.93
CA CYS A 25 -0.99 -12.03 -77.85
C CYS A 25 -1.46 -13.48 -78.15
N SER A 26 -1.85 -14.22 -77.14
CA SER A 26 -3.03 -15.07 -77.29
C SER A 26 -4.20 -14.15 -77.00
N ASN A 27 -4.91 -13.74 -78.06
CA ASN A 27 -6.33 -13.48 -77.94
C ASN A 27 -6.93 -14.78 -77.42
N ASP A 28 -7.00 -14.92 -76.10
CA ASP A 28 -8.04 -15.74 -75.53
C ASP A 28 -9.31 -14.96 -75.81
N ASP A 29 -9.98 -15.36 -76.88
CA ASP A 29 -11.37 -15.05 -77.11
C ASP A 29 -12.13 -15.57 -75.89
N SER A 30 -12.16 -14.78 -74.82
CA SER A 30 -13.17 -14.91 -73.79
C SER A 30 -14.48 -14.84 -74.54
N LYS A 31 -15.22 -15.95 -74.56
CA LYS A 31 -16.63 -15.93 -74.94
C LYS A 31 -17.23 -14.71 -74.25
N SER A 32 -17.58 -13.70 -75.04
CA SER A 32 -18.56 -12.70 -74.66
C SER A 32 -19.82 -13.50 -74.37
N SER A 33 -19.97 -13.89 -73.09
CA SER A 33 -21.22 -14.45 -72.60
C SER A 33 -22.12 -13.27 -72.36
N ASN A 34 -22.66 -12.69 -73.43
CA ASN A 34 -23.72 -11.70 -73.37
C ASN A 34 -25.04 -12.27 -72.75
N ASP A 35 -24.99 -13.39 -72.04
CA ASP A 35 -26.13 -14.09 -71.45
C ASP A 35 -25.88 -14.53 -69.98
N VAL A 36 -24.74 -14.16 -69.37
CA VAL A 36 -24.49 -14.40 -67.94
C VAL A 36 -24.70 -13.10 -67.18
N VAL A 37 -25.40 -13.16 -66.04
CA VAL A 37 -25.54 -12.02 -65.13
C VAL A 37 -24.20 -11.80 -64.43
N GLU A 38 -23.69 -10.58 -64.42
CA GLU A 38 -22.42 -10.24 -63.79
C GLU A 38 -22.51 -8.93 -63.03
N LEU A 39 -22.02 -8.91 -61.79
CA LEU A 39 -21.81 -7.69 -61.01
C LEU A 39 -20.35 -7.24 -61.15
N LEU A 40 -20.13 -6.09 -61.79
CA LEU A 40 -18.79 -5.52 -61.95
C LEU A 40 -18.43 -4.59 -60.80
N SER A 41 -19.36 -3.73 -60.39
CA SER A 41 -19.16 -2.78 -59.30
C SER A 41 -20.49 -2.33 -58.69
N PHE A 42 -20.41 -1.77 -57.49
CA PHE A 42 -21.51 -1.05 -56.87
C PHE A 42 -20.97 0.17 -56.13
N GLY A 43 -21.78 1.20 -55.97
CA GLY A 43 -21.41 2.37 -55.19
C GLY A 43 -22.33 3.58 -55.36
N PRO A 44 -22.01 4.70 -54.69
CA PRO A 44 -20.81 4.93 -53.88
C PRO A 44 -20.74 4.06 -52.61
N SER A 45 -19.53 3.75 -52.11
CA SER A 45 -19.33 3.15 -50.78
C SER A 45 -19.39 4.24 -49.70
N GLY A 46 -19.95 3.94 -48.52
CA GLY A 46 -20.13 4.94 -47.45
C GLY A 46 -21.39 5.80 -47.61
N GLN A 47 -22.38 5.32 -48.38
CA GLN A 47 -23.69 5.97 -48.50
C GLN A 47 -24.47 5.87 -47.18
N LYS A 48 -25.47 6.74 -47.02
CA LYS A 48 -26.42 6.71 -45.91
C LYS A 48 -27.71 5.99 -46.31
N HIS A 49 -28.46 5.53 -45.32
CA HIS A 49 -29.84 5.08 -45.53
C HIS A 49 -30.68 6.18 -46.18
N GLY A 50 -31.56 5.81 -47.10
CA GLY A 50 -32.34 6.75 -47.90
C GLY A 50 -31.60 7.37 -49.09
N GLU A 51 -30.28 7.15 -49.23
CA GLU A 51 -29.54 7.53 -50.43
C GLU A 51 -29.61 6.43 -51.50
N GLN A 52 -29.30 6.82 -52.75
CA GLN A 52 -29.39 5.93 -53.90
C GLN A 52 -28.04 5.27 -54.16
N ILE A 53 -28.05 3.93 -54.24
CA ILE A 53 -26.88 3.14 -54.63
C ILE A 53 -27.09 2.56 -56.03
N ALA A 54 -26.01 2.52 -56.82
CA ALA A 54 -26.02 1.94 -58.15
C ALA A 54 -25.21 0.63 -58.18
N PHE A 55 -25.74 -0.37 -58.87
CA PHE A 55 -25.07 -1.62 -59.22
C PHE A 55 -24.82 -1.63 -60.72
N ILE A 56 -23.58 -1.87 -61.16
CA ILE A 56 -23.15 -1.81 -62.55
C ILE A 56 -22.64 -3.19 -62.96
N GLY A 57 -23.07 -3.65 -64.14
CA GLY A 57 -22.84 -5.02 -64.55
C GLY A 57 -23.33 -5.36 -65.95
N HIS A 58 -23.58 -6.64 -66.17
CA HIS A 58 -24.14 -7.17 -67.42
C HIS A 58 -25.38 -8.03 -67.13
N ASN A 59 -26.38 -7.95 -68.01
CA ASN A 59 -27.67 -8.64 -67.92
C ASN A 59 -28.41 -8.42 -66.59
N LEU A 60 -28.27 -7.21 -66.02
CA LEU A 60 -28.85 -6.86 -64.72
C LEU A 60 -30.39 -6.70 -64.75
N ASP A 61 -31.00 -6.61 -65.93
CA ASP A 61 -32.45 -6.63 -66.13
C ASP A 61 -33.10 -7.96 -65.71
N ARG A 62 -32.30 -9.00 -65.51
CA ARG A 62 -32.73 -10.32 -65.04
C ARG A 62 -32.72 -10.49 -63.52
N VAL A 63 -32.19 -9.51 -62.79
CA VAL A 63 -32.12 -9.53 -61.32
C VAL A 63 -33.53 -9.32 -60.75
N THR A 64 -33.96 -10.25 -59.90
CA THR A 64 -35.30 -10.24 -59.29
C THR A 64 -35.27 -9.67 -57.88
N SER A 65 -34.15 -9.77 -57.17
CA SER A 65 -33.94 -9.09 -55.89
C SER A 65 -32.46 -8.84 -55.60
N ILE A 66 -32.20 -7.90 -54.70
CA ILE A 66 -30.88 -7.63 -54.15
C ILE A 66 -30.94 -7.82 -52.63
N MET A 67 -30.18 -8.78 -52.13
CA MET A 67 -29.98 -9.01 -50.70
C MET A 67 -28.86 -8.10 -50.20
N LEU A 68 -29.25 -7.03 -49.52
CA LEU A 68 -28.36 -6.28 -48.65
C LEU A 68 -28.27 -7.01 -47.30
N PRO A 69 -27.16 -6.93 -46.57
CA PRO A 69 -27.10 -7.52 -45.23
C PRO A 69 -28.20 -6.89 -44.34
N GLY A 70 -29.13 -7.70 -43.84
CA GLY A 70 -30.25 -7.24 -43.00
C GLY A 70 -31.58 -6.99 -43.75
N VAL A 71 -31.58 -6.87 -45.08
CA VAL A 71 -32.81 -6.61 -45.86
C VAL A 71 -32.72 -7.10 -47.30
N GLU A 72 -33.79 -7.70 -47.81
CA GLU A 72 -33.95 -8.04 -49.23
C GLU A 72 -34.81 -6.99 -49.93
N VAL A 73 -34.31 -6.45 -51.03
CA VAL A 73 -35.01 -5.45 -51.85
C VAL A 73 -35.50 -6.14 -53.13
N SER A 74 -36.82 -6.18 -53.32
CA SER A 74 -37.45 -6.73 -54.54
C SER A 74 -37.19 -5.84 -55.75
N SER A 75 -37.18 -6.41 -56.95
CA SER A 75 -37.07 -5.62 -58.19
C SER A 75 -38.17 -4.58 -58.36
N ASP A 76 -39.33 -4.82 -57.78
CA ASP A 76 -40.45 -3.86 -57.77
C ASP A 76 -40.13 -2.57 -56.99
N ASP A 77 -39.17 -2.64 -56.05
CA ASP A 77 -38.73 -1.52 -55.21
C ASP A 77 -37.46 -0.82 -55.76
N PHE A 78 -36.96 -1.25 -56.92
CA PHE A 78 -35.84 -0.59 -57.57
C PHE A 78 -36.28 0.78 -58.12
N VAL A 79 -35.39 1.77 -58.00
CA VAL A 79 -35.57 3.11 -58.61
C VAL A 79 -35.49 3.01 -60.12
N SER A 80 -34.53 2.23 -60.63
CA SER A 80 -34.39 1.94 -62.06
C SER A 80 -33.69 0.61 -62.28
N GLN A 81 -34.01 -0.08 -63.38
CA GLN A 81 -33.38 -1.34 -63.76
C GLN A 81 -33.21 -1.41 -65.27
N THR A 82 -32.00 -1.68 -65.70
CA THR A 82 -31.58 -1.88 -67.10
C THR A 82 -30.58 -3.04 -67.16
N SER A 83 -30.23 -3.49 -68.35
CA SER A 83 -29.25 -4.57 -68.53
C SER A 83 -27.85 -4.26 -68.01
N GLU A 84 -27.50 -2.98 -67.85
CA GLU A 84 -26.16 -2.54 -67.41
C GLU A 84 -26.14 -1.92 -66.01
N LYS A 85 -27.32 -1.56 -65.48
CA LYS A 85 -27.41 -0.78 -64.24
C LYS A 85 -28.71 -1.03 -63.49
N ILE A 86 -28.62 -1.22 -62.17
CA ILE A 86 -29.73 -1.16 -61.21
C ILE A 86 -29.48 -0.01 -60.25
N GLU A 87 -30.51 0.74 -59.91
CA GLU A 87 -30.50 1.75 -58.86
C GLU A 87 -31.57 1.43 -57.83
N LEU A 88 -31.25 1.51 -56.55
CA LEU A 88 -32.21 1.39 -55.46
C LEU A 88 -31.90 2.38 -54.34
N ILE A 89 -32.92 2.68 -53.53
CA ILE A 89 -32.76 3.44 -52.29
C ILE A 89 -32.35 2.47 -51.18
N ILE A 90 -31.29 2.79 -50.46
CA ILE A 90 -30.80 1.97 -49.35
C ILE A 90 -31.86 1.95 -48.22
N PRO A 91 -32.48 0.80 -47.90
CA PRO A 91 -33.45 0.69 -46.81
C PRO A 91 -32.77 0.82 -45.44
N GLU A 92 -33.44 1.41 -44.44
CA GLU A 92 -32.90 1.66 -43.09
C GLU A 92 -32.38 0.39 -42.38
N GLU A 93 -32.91 -0.77 -42.75
CA GLU A 93 -32.53 -2.08 -42.20
C GLU A 93 -31.21 -2.62 -42.77
N ALA A 94 -30.67 -2.01 -43.83
CA ALA A 94 -29.41 -2.45 -44.42
C ALA A 94 -28.23 -2.21 -43.47
N THR A 95 -27.36 -3.20 -43.35
CA THR A 95 -26.17 -3.23 -42.49
C THR A 95 -24.91 -3.54 -43.29
N GLU A 96 -23.74 -3.26 -42.73
CA GLU A 96 -22.46 -3.50 -43.40
C GLU A 96 -22.30 -4.99 -43.78
N GLY A 97 -21.85 -5.26 -45.01
CA GLY A 97 -21.55 -6.61 -45.45
C GLY A 97 -21.56 -6.78 -46.97
N LYS A 98 -21.50 -8.03 -47.44
CA LYS A 98 -21.54 -8.33 -48.88
C LYS A 98 -22.97 -8.27 -49.41
N VAL A 99 -23.10 -7.81 -50.64
CA VAL A 99 -24.38 -7.73 -51.34
C VAL A 99 -24.54 -8.93 -52.25
N THR A 100 -25.72 -9.52 -52.33
CA THR A 100 -26.03 -10.63 -53.25
C THR A 100 -27.13 -10.24 -54.21
N LEU A 101 -26.88 -10.38 -55.52
CA LEU A 101 -27.89 -10.24 -56.57
C LEU A 101 -28.53 -11.61 -56.80
N VAL A 102 -29.86 -11.67 -56.80
CA VAL A 102 -30.64 -12.88 -57.07
C VAL A 102 -31.29 -12.73 -58.45
N TYR A 103 -31.25 -13.79 -59.26
CA TYR A 103 -31.87 -13.85 -60.58
C TYR A 103 -32.35 -15.28 -60.87
N ASP A 104 -33.16 -15.48 -61.91
CA ASP A 104 -33.75 -16.79 -62.24
C ASP A 104 -32.74 -17.94 -62.46
N GLY A 105 -31.46 -17.61 -62.68
CA GLY A 105 -30.37 -18.57 -62.89
C GLY A 105 -29.46 -18.80 -61.69
N GLY A 106 -29.66 -18.11 -60.56
CA GLY A 106 -28.86 -18.27 -59.34
C GLY A 106 -28.59 -16.96 -58.59
N GLU A 107 -27.47 -16.92 -57.88
CA GLU A 107 -27.07 -15.79 -57.03
C GLU A 107 -25.63 -15.35 -57.32
N ILE A 108 -25.35 -14.04 -57.20
CA ILE A 108 -24.01 -13.46 -57.33
C ILE A 108 -23.72 -12.61 -56.09
N THR A 109 -22.80 -13.06 -55.26
CA THR A 109 -22.33 -12.30 -54.10
C THR A 109 -21.13 -11.42 -54.46
N SER A 110 -21.15 -10.18 -53.98
CA SER A 110 -20.06 -9.23 -54.16
C SER A 110 -18.75 -9.70 -53.50
N LYS A 111 -17.62 -9.29 -54.09
CA LYS A 111 -16.29 -9.52 -53.49
C LYS A 111 -15.98 -8.48 -52.41
N THR A 112 -16.39 -7.24 -52.63
CA THR A 112 -16.23 -6.10 -51.71
C THR A 112 -17.43 -5.98 -50.78
N VAL A 113 -17.19 -5.42 -49.60
CA VAL A 113 -18.21 -5.11 -48.59
C VAL A 113 -18.85 -3.76 -48.93
N LEU A 114 -20.17 -3.69 -48.83
CA LEU A 114 -20.92 -2.45 -48.75
C LEU A 114 -20.79 -1.92 -47.33
N SER A 115 -20.17 -0.76 -47.19
CA SER A 115 -20.08 0.00 -45.94
C SER A 115 -21.02 1.21 -45.99
N PHE A 116 -21.46 1.63 -44.81
CA PHE A 116 -22.32 2.80 -44.61
C PHE A 116 -21.62 3.80 -43.67
N ASP A 117 -21.88 5.08 -43.87
CA ASP A 117 -21.43 6.16 -42.98
C ASP A 117 -22.65 6.75 -42.23
N VAL A 118 -23.09 6.02 -41.19
CA VAL A 118 -24.31 6.36 -40.44
C VAL A 118 -23.92 6.99 -39.11
N PRO A 119 -24.03 8.32 -38.95
CA PRO A 119 -23.83 8.95 -37.66
C PRO A 119 -25.00 8.62 -36.73
N PHE A 120 -24.71 8.10 -35.56
CA PHE A 120 -25.71 7.96 -34.51
C PHE A 120 -25.95 9.31 -33.82
N MET A 121 -27.16 9.51 -33.30
CA MET A 121 -27.51 10.70 -32.52
C MET A 121 -27.91 10.29 -31.11
N ILE A 122 -27.36 10.96 -30.10
CA ILE A 122 -27.75 10.75 -28.71
C ILE A 122 -28.80 11.78 -28.32
N ALA A 123 -29.94 11.32 -27.81
CA ALA A 123 -31.01 12.15 -27.26
C ALA A 123 -30.90 12.26 -25.73
N SER A 124 -30.67 11.14 -25.03
CA SER A 124 -30.44 11.16 -23.58
C SER A 124 -29.69 9.92 -23.09
N ILE A 125 -29.06 10.05 -21.92
CA ILE A 125 -28.29 9.00 -21.24
C ILE A 125 -28.71 9.02 -19.76
N THR A 126 -28.85 7.85 -19.15
CA THR A 126 -29.03 7.72 -17.69
C THR A 126 -27.89 8.44 -16.95
N PRO A 127 -28.16 9.48 -16.14
CA PRO A 127 -27.12 10.35 -15.58
C PRO A 127 -26.41 9.77 -14.34
N GLN A 128 -26.99 8.77 -13.70
CA GLN A 128 -26.45 8.14 -12.49
C GLN A 128 -26.78 6.66 -12.47
N ALA A 129 -25.82 5.82 -12.10
CA ALA A 129 -26.02 4.39 -11.94
C ALA A 129 -24.99 3.77 -10.99
N LYS A 130 -25.36 2.63 -10.41
CA LYS A 130 -24.44 1.79 -9.64
C LYS A 130 -23.63 0.87 -10.56
N PRO A 131 -22.35 0.57 -10.26
CA PRO A 131 -21.63 -0.50 -10.94
C PRO A 131 -22.41 -1.82 -10.93
N GLY A 132 -22.48 -2.47 -12.10
CA GLY A 132 -23.27 -3.69 -12.31
C GLY A 132 -24.73 -3.46 -12.72
N GLU A 133 -25.27 -2.24 -12.57
CA GLU A 133 -26.58 -1.86 -13.14
C GLU A 133 -26.45 -1.48 -14.62
N ASN A 134 -27.59 -1.20 -15.25
CA ASN A 134 -27.64 -0.80 -16.64
C ASN A 134 -27.88 0.70 -16.76
N ILE A 135 -27.12 1.34 -17.65
CA ILE A 135 -27.46 2.66 -18.18
C ILE A 135 -28.21 2.50 -19.50
N THR A 136 -29.18 3.38 -19.74
CA THR A 136 -29.93 3.44 -21.00
C THR A 136 -29.53 4.68 -21.78
N ILE A 137 -29.18 4.47 -23.04
CA ILE A 137 -28.87 5.52 -24.02
C ILE A 137 -30.01 5.50 -25.05
N THR A 138 -30.61 6.65 -25.31
CA THR A 138 -31.71 6.81 -26.29
C THR A 138 -31.29 7.78 -27.37
N GLY A 139 -31.80 7.58 -28.58
CA GLY A 139 -31.31 8.30 -29.74
C GLY A 139 -31.76 7.72 -31.07
N ASP A 140 -30.95 7.92 -32.10
CA ASP A 140 -31.12 7.41 -33.46
C ASP A 140 -29.87 6.64 -33.91
N TYR A 141 -30.09 5.56 -34.66
CA TYR A 141 -29.05 4.65 -35.17
C TYR A 141 -28.14 4.05 -34.09
N LEU A 142 -28.66 3.81 -32.88
CA LEU A 142 -27.85 3.29 -31.77
C LEU A 142 -27.37 1.84 -31.93
N ASN A 143 -27.96 1.08 -32.85
CA ASN A 143 -27.48 -0.25 -33.26
C ASN A 143 -26.11 -0.20 -33.98
N TRP A 144 -25.68 0.98 -34.42
CA TRP A 144 -24.37 1.20 -35.04
C TRP A 144 -23.27 1.50 -34.03
N VAL A 145 -23.60 1.64 -32.74
CA VAL A 145 -22.59 1.76 -31.68
C VAL A 145 -21.84 0.43 -31.54
N THR A 146 -20.51 0.50 -31.48
CA THR A 146 -19.64 -0.68 -31.35
C THR A 146 -18.96 -0.75 -29.98
N SER A 147 -18.77 0.39 -29.32
CA SER A 147 -18.25 0.42 -27.95
C SER A 147 -18.70 1.65 -27.17
N VAL A 148 -18.74 1.50 -25.85
CA VAL A 148 -18.88 2.59 -24.89
C VAL A 148 -17.70 2.54 -23.93
N VAL A 149 -16.94 3.64 -23.87
CA VAL A 149 -15.74 3.79 -23.05
C VAL A 149 -16.09 4.68 -21.87
N PHE A 150 -16.07 4.11 -20.67
CA PHE A 150 -16.18 4.85 -19.42
C PHE A 150 -14.87 5.57 -19.08
N ALA A 151 -14.92 6.45 -18.08
CA ALA A 151 -13.75 7.12 -17.54
C ALA A 151 -12.57 6.16 -17.29
N ASP A 152 -11.35 6.67 -17.42
CA ASP A 152 -10.09 5.90 -17.37
C ASP A 152 -9.94 4.81 -18.45
N GLY A 153 -10.74 4.87 -19.53
CA GLY A 153 -10.56 4.01 -20.71
C GLY A 153 -11.18 2.62 -20.58
N ILE A 154 -12.16 2.45 -19.67
CA ILE A 154 -12.83 1.17 -19.46
C ILE A 154 -13.84 0.95 -20.59
N GLU A 155 -13.48 0.10 -21.55
CA GLU A 155 -14.24 -0.14 -22.78
C GLU A 155 -15.22 -1.31 -22.64
N VAL A 156 -16.48 -1.07 -23.01
CA VAL A 156 -17.56 -2.08 -23.10
C VAL A 156 -17.96 -2.28 -24.56
N LYS A 157 -17.84 -3.51 -25.06
CA LYS A 157 -18.25 -3.92 -26.42
C LYS A 157 -19.47 -4.83 -26.44
N GLU A 158 -19.77 -5.46 -25.31
CA GLU A 158 -20.92 -6.33 -25.16
C GLU A 158 -22.06 -5.56 -24.50
N PHE A 159 -23.13 -5.34 -25.25
CA PHE A 159 -24.30 -4.61 -24.78
C PHE A 159 -25.40 -5.56 -24.31
N VAL A 160 -26.20 -5.09 -23.36
CA VAL A 160 -27.38 -5.83 -22.90
C VAL A 160 -28.43 -5.89 -24.01
N SER A 161 -28.60 -4.77 -24.73
CA SER A 161 -29.38 -4.70 -25.97
C SER A 161 -28.95 -3.50 -26.81
N ALA A 162 -29.08 -3.62 -28.13
CA ALA A 162 -28.83 -2.54 -29.07
C ALA A 162 -29.92 -2.55 -30.15
N SER A 163 -30.53 -1.40 -30.39
CA SER A 163 -31.59 -1.19 -31.38
C SER A 163 -31.41 0.17 -32.03
N LEU A 164 -32.15 0.47 -33.10
CA LEU A 164 -32.10 1.79 -33.76
C LEU A 164 -32.30 2.96 -32.79
N LYS A 165 -33.16 2.81 -31.77
CA LYS A 165 -33.57 3.91 -30.89
C LYS A 165 -33.01 3.84 -29.46
N GLN A 166 -32.48 2.69 -29.07
CA GLN A 166 -32.08 2.42 -27.69
C GLN A 166 -30.86 1.50 -27.64
N LEU A 167 -29.92 1.84 -26.77
CA LEU A 167 -28.77 1.05 -26.39
C LEU A 167 -28.75 0.90 -24.86
N VAL A 168 -28.65 -0.34 -24.37
CA VAL A 168 -28.56 -0.64 -22.94
C VAL A 168 -27.19 -1.23 -22.65
N VAL A 169 -26.44 -0.56 -21.78
CA VAL A 169 -25.06 -0.89 -21.45
C VAL A 169 -24.97 -1.20 -19.97
N LYS A 170 -24.33 -2.31 -19.61
CA LYS A 170 -24.05 -2.64 -18.21
C LYS A 170 -22.83 -1.85 -17.74
N VAL A 171 -22.96 -1.18 -16.60
CA VAL A 171 -21.87 -0.41 -15.98
C VAL A 171 -20.81 -1.39 -15.46
N PRO A 172 -19.54 -1.28 -15.89
CA PRO A 172 -18.44 -2.09 -15.37
C PRO A 172 -18.23 -1.92 -13.87
N MET A 173 -17.78 -2.98 -13.19
CA MET A 173 -17.53 -2.94 -11.73
C MET A 173 -16.41 -1.98 -11.33
N ASP A 174 -15.48 -1.71 -12.24
CA ASP A 174 -14.36 -0.80 -12.08
C ASP A 174 -14.64 0.62 -12.61
N ALA A 175 -15.85 0.89 -13.11
CA ALA A 175 -16.23 2.21 -13.62
C ALA A 175 -16.17 3.30 -12.54
N LYS A 176 -15.89 4.53 -12.97
CA LYS A 176 -15.83 5.73 -12.14
C LYS A 176 -16.72 6.81 -12.72
N THR A 177 -17.10 7.76 -11.86
CA THR A 177 -17.72 9.01 -12.31
C THR A 177 -16.84 9.72 -13.32
N GLY A 178 -17.42 10.12 -14.44
CA GLY A 178 -16.74 10.86 -15.49
C GLY A 178 -17.53 10.87 -16.81
N SER A 179 -16.98 11.53 -17.82
CA SER A 179 -17.52 11.47 -19.18
C SER A 179 -17.44 10.04 -19.73
N ILE A 180 -18.38 9.71 -20.62
CA ILE A 180 -18.32 8.49 -21.41
C ILE A 180 -18.19 8.83 -22.89
N LEU A 181 -17.40 8.03 -23.60
CA LEU A 181 -17.18 8.12 -25.04
C LEU A 181 -17.89 6.95 -25.73
N ILE A 182 -18.81 7.27 -26.62
CA ILE A 182 -19.56 6.30 -27.44
C ILE A 182 -18.94 6.29 -28.83
N ILE A 183 -18.64 5.11 -29.35
CA ILE A 183 -17.94 4.93 -30.62
C ILE A 183 -18.81 4.09 -31.56
N GLY A 184 -19.04 4.59 -32.77
CA GLY A 184 -19.78 3.92 -33.84
C GLY A 184 -18.95 2.92 -34.63
N GLY A 185 -19.58 2.26 -35.59
CA GLY A 185 -18.91 1.45 -36.61
C GLY A 185 -18.42 2.29 -37.80
N GLY A 186 -17.94 1.62 -38.85
CA GLY A 186 -17.48 2.25 -40.10
C GLY A 186 -15.95 2.47 -40.17
N THR A 187 -15.49 2.87 -41.36
CA THR A 187 -14.06 3.10 -41.64
C THR A 187 -13.50 4.35 -40.97
N GLU A 188 -14.35 5.35 -40.73
CA GLU A 188 -14.07 6.55 -39.94
C GLU A 188 -15.17 6.65 -38.87
N PRO A 189 -15.00 6.02 -37.69
CA PRO A 189 -16.09 5.85 -36.75
C PRO A 189 -16.52 7.20 -36.15
N TYR A 190 -17.83 7.44 -36.17
CA TYR A 190 -18.40 8.57 -35.45
C TYR A 190 -18.23 8.37 -33.95
N THR A 191 -17.89 9.43 -33.23
CA THR A 191 -17.71 9.41 -31.77
C THR A 191 -18.54 10.49 -31.10
N PHE A 192 -19.10 10.16 -29.93
CA PHE A 192 -19.82 11.11 -29.09
C PHE A 192 -19.29 11.03 -27.67
N GLU A 193 -18.87 12.16 -27.11
CA GLU A 193 -18.49 12.28 -25.71
C GLU A 193 -19.55 13.08 -24.95
N THR A 194 -19.90 12.64 -23.74
CA THR A 194 -20.87 13.36 -22.92
C THR A 194 -20.30 14.68 -22.40
N GLU A 195 -21.10 15.76 -22.47
CA GLU A 195 -20.71 17.07 -21.92
C GLU A 195 -20.70 17.10 -20.38
N SER A 196 -21.42 16.18 -19.74
CA SER A 196 -21.50 16.04 -18.30
C SER A 196 -21.09 14.64 -17.88
N ASP A 197 -20.57 14.54 -16.66
CA ASP A 197 -20.19 13.26 -16.07
C ASP A 197 -21.42 12.40 -15.80
N ILE A 198 -21.29 11.10 -16.06
CA ILE A 198 -22.21 10.10 -15.53
C ILE A 198 -21.74 9.79 -14.11
N ILE A 199 -22.64 9.95 -13.14
CA ILE A 199 -22.35 9.69 -11.72
C ILE A 199 -22.37 8.19 -11.47
N ILE A 200 -21.26 7.65 -10.98
CA ILE A 200 -21.16 6.24 -10.58
C ILE A 200 -21.21 6.16 -9.06
N ASP A 201 -22.20 5.45 -8.54
CA ASP A 201 -22.41 5.33 -7.09
C ASP A 201 -21.24 4.60 -6.40
N LEU A 202 -20.86 5.13 -5.24
CA LEU A 202 -19.79 4.62 -4.40
C LEU A 202 -20.38 3.99 -3.12
N PRO A 203 -19.68 3.01 -2.52
CA PRO A 203 -20.12 2.45 -1.24
C PRO A 203 -20.18 3.53 -0.18
N LYS A 204 -21.22 3.48 0.66
CA LYS A 204 -21.44 4.45 1.73
C LYS A 204 -21.59 3.74 3.06
N VAL A 205 -20.74 4.07 4.03
CA VAL A 205 -20.82 3.52 5.39
C VAL A 205 -21.70 4.40 6.26
N THR A 206 -22.69 3.80 6.93
CA THR A 206 -23.60 4.48 7.84
C THR A 206 -23.28 4.23 9.31
N SER A 207 -22.84 3.01 9.67
CA SER A 207 -22.48 2.69 11.04
C SER A 207 -21.45 1.57 11.21
N LEU A 208 -20.80 1.57 12.38
CA LEU A 208 -19.89 0.53 12.82
C LEU A 208 -20.46 -0.14 14.08
N GLU A 209 -20.51 -1.46 14.11
CA GLU A 209 -21.05 -2.22 15.23
C GLU A 209 -20.17 -3.43 15.58
N PRO A 210 -19.61 -3.49 16.81
CA PRO A 210 -19.62 -2.44 17.84
C PRO A 210 -18.67 -1.26 17.50
N THR A 211 -18.89 -0.09 18.09
CA THR A 211 -17.98 1.08 17.92
C THR A 211 -16.68 0.93 18.72
N SER A 212 -16.67 0.08 19.75
CA SER A 212 -15.49 -0.32 20.51
C SER A 212 -15.32 -1.83 20.42
N VAL A 213 -14.16 -2.28 19.96
CA VAL A 213 -13.92 -3.68 19.58
C VAL A 213 -12.49 -4.09 19.96
N LYS A 214 -12.27 -5.37 20.24
CA LYS A 214 -10.92 -5.91 20.46
C LYS A 214 -10.31 -6.34 19.13
N HIS A 215 -9.00 -6.52 19.09
CA HIS A 215 -8.36 -7.20 17.95
C HIS A 215 -8.92 -8.61 17.78
N SER A 216 -8.92 -9.10 16.54
CA SER A 216 -9.46 -10.42 16.15
C SER A 216 -10.96 -10.65 16.39
N ASP A 217 -11.66 -9.74 17.07
CA ASP A 217 -13.12 -9.75 17.13
C ASP A 217 -13.73 -9.33 15.79
N LEU A 218 -15.02 -9.63 15.63
CA LEU A 218 -15.78 -9.24 14.44
C LEU A 218 -16.28 -7.80 14.57
N LEU A 219 -16.13 -7.05 13.49
CA LEU A 219 -16.72 -5.73 13.30
C LEU A 219 -17.71 -5.79 12.13
N SER A 220 -18.94 -5.36 12.39
CA SER A 220 -19.95 -5.12 11.36
C SER A 220 -19.85 -3.68 10.87
N ILE A 221 -19.78 -3.52 9.55
CA ILE A 221 -19.82 -2.24 8.84
C ILE A 221 -21.14 -2.22 8.08
N ASN A 222 -22.07 -1.35 8.47
CA ASN A 222 -23.38 -1.23 7.85
C ASN A 222 -23.40 -0.02 6.91
N GLY A 223 -24.18 -0.10 5.83
CA GLY A 223 -24.13 0.91 4.78
C GLY A 223 -25.04 0.64 3.59
N GLU A 224 -24.71 1.31 2.50
CA GLU A 224 -25.29 1.17 1.17
C GLU A 224 -24.17 0.79 0.18
N ASP A 225 -24.51 -0.03 -0.80
CA ASP A 225 -23.61 -0.48 -1.88
C ASP A 225 -22.28 -1.07 -1.42
N LEU A 226 -22.30 -1.72 -0.26
CA LEU A 226 -21.14 -2.32 0.37
C LEU A 226 -20.60 -3.56 -0.37
N ASP A 227 -21.37 -4.12 -1.30
CA ASP A 227 -20.95 -5.15 -2.25
C ASP A 227 -19.94 -4.64 -3.29
N LEU A 228 -19.84 -3.32 -3.47
CA LEU A 228 -18.84 -2.68 -4.33
C LEU A 228 -17.44 -2.61 -3.73
N VAL A 229 -17.29 -2.96 -2.44
CA VAL A 229 -16.02 -2.84 -1.72
C VAL A 229 -15.10 -4.01 -2.08
N LYS A 230 -13.90 -3.70 -2.54
CA LYS A 230 -12.85 -4.67 -2.85
C LYS A 230 -11.95 -4.99 -1.66
N SER A 231 -11.64 -3.99 -0.83
CA SER A 231 -10.77 -4.17 0.34
C SER A 231 -11.03 -3.14 1.42
N ILE A 232 -10.71 -3.49 2.66
CA ILE A 232 -10.87 -2.62 3.83
C ILE A 232 -9.55 -2.49 4.57
N LYS A 233 -9.18 -1.29 4.98
CA LYS A 233 -7.94 -1.00 5.70
C LYS A 233 -8.23 -0.26 6.99
N PHE A 234 -7.78 -0.83 8.11
CA PHE A 234 -7.84 -0.18 9.42
C PHE A 234 -6.67 0.79 9.60
N PRO A 235 -6.80 1.81 10.48
CA PRO A 235 -5.70 2.69 10.85
C PRO A 235 -4.45 1.91 11.27
N ASN A 236 -3.29 2.32 10.75
CA ASN A 236 -1.98 1.70 10.98
C ASN A 236 -1.86 0.20 10.63
N SER A 237 -2.88 -0.40 10.01
CA SER A 237 -2.78 -1.75 9.46
C SER A 237 -2.01 -1.72 8.14
N THR A 238 -1.02 -2.59 7.98
CA THR A 238 -0.34 -2.79 6.70
C THR A 238 -1.18 -3.64 5.74
N GLU A 239 -1.98 -4.55 6.30
CA GLU A 239 -2.80 -5.50 5.55
C GLU A 239 -4.26 -5.09 5.52
N SER A 240 -4.97 -5.55 4.48
CA SER A 240 -6.43 -5.44 4.40
C SER A 240 -7.11 -6.39 5.37
N ALA A 241 -8.23 -5.96 5.94
CA ALA A 241 -9.04 -6.81 6.79
C ALA A 241 -9.64 -7.96 5.99
N ALA A 242 -9.70 -9.14 6.61
CA ALA A 242 -10.34 -10.31 6.04
C ALA A 242 -11.87 -10.17 6.15
N PHE A 243 -12.56 -10.40 5.04
CA PHE A 243 -14.02 -10.46 4.99
C PHE A 243 -14.50 -11.81 5.52
N GLU A 244 -15.39 -11.77 6.51
CA GLU A 244 -16.17 -12.93 6.93
C GLU A 244 -17.46 -13.03 6.10
N SER A 245 -18.07 -11.89 5.77
CA SER A 245 -19.20 -11.80 4.85
C SER A 245 -19.33 -10.41 4.25
N GLN A 246 -19.97 -10.33 3.10
CA GLN A 246 -20.22 -9.10 2.37
C GLN A 246 -21.57 -9.17 1.65
N THR A 247 -22.40 -8.16 1.88
CA THR A 247 -23.65 -7.90 1.16
C THR A 247 -23.71 -6.41 0.82
N ALA A 248 -24.72 -6.00 0.02
CA ALA A 248 -24.91 -4.60 -0.33
C ALA A 248 -25.15 -3.68 0.88
N THR A 249 -25.64 -4.21 2.00
CA THR A 249 -25.99 -3.39 3.19
C THR A 249 -25.10 -3.65 4.41
N LYS A 250 -24.29 -4.71 4.38
CA LYS A 250 -23.47 -5.12 5.52
C LYS A 250 -22.20 -5.84 5.09
N ILE A 251 -21.08 -5.43 5.66
CA ILE A 251 -19.81 -6.17 5.64
C ILE A 251 -19.51 -6.61 7.07
N VAL A 252 -19.03 -7.84 7.24
CA VAL A 252 -18.45 -8.30 8.50
C VAL A 252 -16.97 -8.60 8.24
N VAL A 253 -16.09 -7.98 9.03
CA VAL A 253 -14.64 -8.19 8.95
C VAL A 253 -14.09 -8.58 10.30
N LYS A 254 -12.97 -9.30 10.28
CA LYS A 254 -12.15 -9.52 11.47
C LYS A 254 -11.20 -8.34 11.67
N VAL A 255 -11.16 -7.77 12.88
CA VAL A 255 -10.31 -6.63 13.20
C VAL A 255 -8.82 -7.05 13.18
N PRO A 256 -7.97 -6.47 12.32
CA PRO A 256 -6.55 -6.85 12.24
C PRO A 256 -5.79 -6.60 13.55
N ASN A 257 -4.82 -7.44 13.89
CA ASN A 257 -4.06 -7.35 15.15
C ASN A 257 -3.22 -6.07 15.30
N THR A 258 -2.93 -5.38 14.20
CA THR A 258 -2.20 -4.11 14.18
C THR A 258 -3.11 -2.88 14.12
N ALA A 259 -4.43 -3.07 14.11
CA ALA A 259 -5.38 -1.96 14.02
C ALA A 259 -5.25 -1.04 15.22
N THR A 260 -5.34 0.26 14.98
CA THR A 260 -5.45 1.28 16.03
C THR A 260 -6.76 2.05 15.91
N ASN A 261 -7.03 2.94 16.86
CA ASN A 261 -8.18 3.84 16.79
C ASN A 261 -8.16 4.68 15.50
N GLY A 262 -9.34 4.94 14.92
CA GLY A 262 -9.48 5.85 13.79
C GLY A 262 -10.52 5.43 12.77
N LYS A 263 -10.58 6.15 11.66
CA LYS A 263 -11.50 5.87 10.55
C LYS A 263 -10.99 4.70 9.71
N ILE A 264 -11.91 3.92 9.17
CA ILE A 264 -11.61 2.78 8.33
C ILE A 264 -11.71 3.23 6.86
N ALA A 265 -10.75 2.82 6.03
CA ALA A 265 -10.76 3.10 4.60
C ALA A 265 -11.28 1.88 3.82
N LEU A 266 -12.27 2.09 2.96
CA LEU A 266 -12.85 1.08 2.07
C LEU A 266 -12.46 1.43 0.63
N THR A 267 -11.82 0.50 -0.07
CA THR A 267 -11.48 0.66 -1.48
C THR A 267 -12.52 -0.08 -2.32
N ALA A 268 -13.23 0.64 -3.20
CA ALA A 268 -14.19 0.04 -4.14
C ALA A 268 -13.48 -0.72 -5.28
N TYR A 269 -14.21 -1.53 -6.06
CA TYR A 269 -13.67 -2.18 -7.27
C TYR A 269 -13.18 -1.17 -8.31
N SER A 270 -13.76 0.03 -8.35
CA SER A 270 -13.27 1.17 -9.13
C SER A 270 -11.91 1.72 -8.65
N GLY A 271 -11.42 1.29 -7.49
CA GLY A 271 -10.19 1.79 -6.89
C GLY A 271 -10.36 3.10 -6.12
N VAL A 272 -11.56 3.68 -6.09
CA VAL A 272 -11.87 4.86 -5.26
C VAL A 272 -11.91 4.46 -3.79
N VAL A 273 -11.32 5.29 -2.94
CA VAL A 273 -11.28 5.08 -1.48
C VAL A 273 -12.35 5.94 -0.80
N VAL A 274 -13.20 5.30 0.00
CA VAL A 274 -14.20 5.93 0.86
C VAL A 274 -13.82 5.68 2.32
N GLU A 275 -13.78 6.72 3.13
CA GLU A 275 -13.53 6.60 4.57
C GLU A 275 -14.83 6.58 5.37
N THR A 276 -14.84 5.85 6.48
CA THR A 276 -15.94 5.92 7.44
C THR A 276 -16.01 7.29 8.11
N GLU A 277 -17.22 7.79 8.37
CA GLU A 277 -17.38 9.00 9.18
C GLU A 277 -17.05 8.73 10.66
N GLN A 278 -17.49 7.58 11.16
CA GLN A 278 -17.24 7.12 12.52
C GLN A 278 -15.85 6.49 12.65
N ALA A 279 -15.17 6.76 13.76
CA ALA A 279 -13.92 6.10 14.11
C ALA A 279 -14.21 4.82 14.92
N VAL A 280 -13.51 3.73 14.61
CA VAL A 280 -13.48 2.54 15.45
C VAL A 280 -12.55 2.78 16.64
N LYS A 281 -12.96 2.32 17.83
CA LYS A 281 -12.12 2.30 19.02
C LYS A 281 -11.64 0.88 19.28
N ILE A 282 -10.33 0.70 19.31
CA ILE A 282 -9.69 -0.55 19.69
C ILE A 282 -9.53 -0.56 21.22
N ILE A 283 -10.10 -1.58 21.86
CA ILE A 283 -9.96 -1.80 23.30
C ILE A 283 -8.58 -2.40 23.56
N LEU A 284 -7.77 -1.69 24.35
CA LEU A 284 -6.43 -2.11 24.76
C LEU A 284 -6.34 -2.13 26.30
N PRO A 285 -5.55 -3.04 26.89
CA PRO A 285 -5.26 -3.02 28.32
C PRO A 285 -4.57 -1.71 28.71
N ILE A 286 -4.98 -1.15 29.86
CA ILE A 286 -4.38 0.06 30.43
C ILE A 286 -3.98 -0.26 31.87
N ILE A 287 -2.73 0.01 32.23
CA ILE A 287 -2.27 -0.02 33.62
C ILE A 287 -2.48 1.35 34.22
N THR A 288 -3.14 1.40 35.39
CA THR A 288 -3.38 2.64 36.15
C THR A 288 -2.50 2.73 37.40
N ASP A 289 -2.09 1.60 37.97
CA ASP A 289 -1.17 1.53 39.11
C ASP A 289 -0.33 0.26 39.10
N ALA A 290 0.83 0.31 39.74
CA ALA A 290 1.72 -0.83 39.93
C ALA A 290 2.39 -0.76 41.31
N ALA A 291 2.27 -1.83 42.09
CA ALA A 291 2.75 -1.88 43.47
C ALA A 291 3.27 -3.28 43.87
N PRO A 292 4.27 -3.39 44.77
CA PRO A 292 4.96 -2.28 45.43
C PRO A 292 5.94 -1.52 44.52
N LYS A 293 6.33 -0.31 44.94
CA LYS A 293 7.39 0.52 44.36
C LYS A 293 8.27 1.03 45.51
N PRO A 294 9.52 0.56 45.67
CA PRO A 294 10.19 -0.44 44.86
C PRO A 294 9.73 -1.89 45.15
N VAL A 295 9.95 -2.81 44.21
CA VAL A 295 9.66 -4.25 44.30
C VAL A 295 10.95 -5.07 44.27
N ALA A 296 11.09 -6.05 45.16
CA ALA A 296 12.26 -6.92 45.19
C ALA A 296 12.22 -7.97 44.05
N ILE A 297 13.40 -8.45 43.64
CA ILE A 297 13.51 -9.64 42.78
C ILE A 297 12.81 -10.83 43.46
N ASP A 298 12.17 -11.68 42.65
CA ASP A 298 11.35 -12.84 43.04
C ASP A 298 10.09 -12.55 43.88
N ALA A 299 9.83 -11.29 44.20
CA ALA A 299 8.62 -10.85 44.89
C ALA A 299 7.44 -10.68 43.93
N ASP A 300 6.23 -10.79 44.48
CA ASP A 300 5.01 -10.52 43.73
C ASP A 300 4.87 -9.02 43.48
N TRP A 301 4.68 -8.66 42.20
CA TRP A 301 4.36 -7.33 41.72
C TRP A 301 2.94 -7.32 41.15
N THR A 302 2.14 -6.37 41.62
CA THR A 302 0.73 -6.23 41.24
C THR A 302 0.57 -5.05 40.29
N LEU A 303 0.04 -5.32 39.10
CA LEU A 303 -0.42 -4.31 38.14
C LEU A 303 -1.94 -4.21 38.25
N THR A 304 -2.45 -2.99 38.42
CA THR A 304 -3.89 -2.68 38.47
C THR A 304 -4.27 -1.84 37.26
N GLY A 305 -5.45 -2.08 36.69
CA GLY A 305 -5.82 -1.45 35.43
C GLY A 305 -7.20 -1.80 34.90
N THR A 306 -7.36 -1.67 33.58
CA THR A 306 -8.56 -2.07 32.82
C THR A 306 -8.16 -3.00 31.67
N ASP A 307 -9.06 -3.93 31.33
CA ASP A 307 -8.90 -4.91 30.24
C ASP A 307 -7.59 -5.72 30.33
N LEU A 308 -7.03 -5.89 31.54
CA LEU A 308 -5.76 -6.58 31.76
C LEU A 308 -5.82 -8.08 31.47
N ASP A 309 -7.02 -8.67 31.39
CA ASP A 309 -7.25 -10.04 30.91
C ASP A 309 -6.80 -10.23 29.45
N LEU A 310 -6.64 -9.14 28.68
CA LEU A 310 -6.12 -9.15 27.32
C LEU A 310 -4.60 -9.27 27.22
N VAL A 311 -3.87 -9.17 28.33
CA VAL A 311 -2.41 -9.27 28.34
C VAL A 311 -1.98 -10.74 28.25
N LYS A 312 -1.16 -11.09 27.26
CA LYS A 312 -0.52 -12.40 27.12
C LYS A 312 0.85 -12.43 27.77
N GLU A 313 1.61 -11.35 27.61
CA GLU A 313 2.99 -11.26 28.11
C GLU A 313 3.26 -9.89 28.71
N VAL A 314 4.01 -9.85 29.82
CA VAL A 314 4.59 -8.63 30.38
C VAL A 314 6.09 -8.65 30.14
N ILE A 315 6.59 -7.64 29.44
CA ILE A 315 8.01 -7.49 29.12
C ILE A 315 8.60 -6.51 30.13
N ILE A 316 9.49 -7.02 30.98
CA ILE A 316 10.18 -6.25 32.02
C ILE A 316 11.62 -5.97 31.54
N PRO A 317 12.12 -4.73 31.68
CA PRO A 317 13.52 -4.42 31.36
C PRO A 317 14.50 -5.33 32.11
N GLY A 318 15.44 -5.93 31.39
CA GLY A 318 16.46 -6.84 31.94
C GLY A 318 16.02 -8.28 32.15
N ALA A 319 14.72 -8.58 32.06
CA ALA A 319 14.26 -9.95 32.09
C ALA A 319 14.73 -10.72 30.85
N ALA A 320 15.34 -11.90 31.05
CA ALA A 320 15.81 -12.74 29.94
C ALA A 320 14.66 -13.18 29.00
N MET A 321 13.46 -13.41 29.54
CA MET A 321 12.26 -13.81 28.80
C MET A 321 11.05 -12.99 29.26
N PRO A 322 10.05 -12.72 28.38
CA PRO A 322 8.78 -12.13 28.78
C PRO A 322 8.05 -12.99 29.81
N ILE A 323 7.33 -12.34 30.73
CA ILE A 323 6.51 -13.02 31.73
C ILE A 323 5.19 -13.45 31.10
N THR A 324 4.96 -14.76 31.04
CA THR A 324 3.77 -15.39 30.43
C THR A 324 2.90 -16.11 31.45
N THR A 325 3.36 -16.22 32.70
CA THR A 325 2.66 -16.89 33.79
C THR A 325 2.40 -15.93 34.93
N PHE A 326 1.14 -15.87 35.38
CA PHE A 326 0.68 -14.92 36.39
C PHE A 326 0.07 -15.64 37.58
N SER A 327 0.39 -15.19 38.80
CA SER A 327 -0.25 -15.65 40.04
C SER A 327 -1.73 -15.24 40.09
N THR A 328 -2.08 -14.13 39.45
CA THR A 328 -3.46 -13.68 39.26
C THR A 328 -3.55 -12.94 37.93
N HIS A 329 -4.60 -13.17 37.16
CA HIS A 329 -4.82 -12.51 35.87
C HIS A 329 -6.32 -12.32 35.64
N THR A 330 -6.77 -11.09 35.79
CA THR A 330 -8.16 -10.66 35.61
C THR A 330 -8.21 -9.36 34.84
N ALA A 331 -9.40 -8.92 34.42
CA ALA A 331 -9.59 -7.66 33.70
C ALA A 331 -9.07 -6.42 34.44
N THR A 332 -8.94 -6.48 35.77
CA THR A 332 -8.51 -5.34 36.59
C THR A 332 -7.18 -5.53 37.28
N LYS A 333 -6.59 -6.73 37.23
CA LYS A 333 -5.41 -7.07 38.02
C LYS A 333 -4.54 -8.15 37.37
N ILE A 334 -3.24 -7.89 37.29
CA ILE A 334 -2.20 -8.90 37.04
C ILE A 334 -1.30 -8.97 38.26
N VAL A 335 -0.97 -10.17 38.73
CA VAL A 335 0.08 -10.40 39.74
C VAL A 335 1.12 -11.32 39.13
N LEU A 336 2.37 -10.87 39.13
CA LEU A 336 3.51 -11.56 38.53
C LEU A 336 4.71 -11.54 39.46
N LYS A 337 5.65 -12.47 39.27
CA LYS A 337 6.95 -12.41 39.96
C LYS A 337 7.96 -11.63 39.13
N VAL A 338 8.73 -10.78 39.78
CA VAL A 338 9.83 -10.04 39.13
C VAL A 338 11.01 -10.98 38.92
N PRO A 339 11.44 -11.24 37.67
CA PRO A 339 12.51 -12.19 37.40
C PRO A 339 13.89 -11.62 37.75
N GLU A 340 14.86 -12.50 37.96
CA GLU A 340 16.27 -12.15 38.06
C GLU A 340 16.76 -11.39 36.81
N GLY A 341 17.74 -10.48 36.98
CA GLY A 341 18.25 -9.60 35.93
C GLY A 341 17.38 -8.37 35.65
N SER A 342 16.19 -8.27 36.25
CA SER A 342 15.33 -7.08 36.07
C SER A 342 15.99 -5.80 36.60
N PHE A 343 15.80 -4.70 35.89
CA PHE A 343 16.27 -3.37 36.28
C PHE A 343 15.18 -2.31 36.14
N ASN A 344 15.48 -1.07 36.54
CA ASN A 344 14.51 0.03 36.51
C ASN A 344 14.20 0.45 35.06
N GLY A 345 12.92 0.61 34.74
CA GLY A 345 12.52 1.13 33.43
C GLY A 345 11.04 0.90 33.12
N THR A 346 10.61 1.33 31.93
CA THR A 346 9.25 1.15 31.45
C THR A 346 9.00 -0.28 31.00
N ILE A 347 7.86 -0.84 31.40
CA ILE A 347 7.44 -2.17 30.95
C ILE A 347 6.63 -2.07 29.65
N LYS A 348 6.58 -3.16 28.89
CA LYS A 348 5.69 -3.31 27.73
C LYS A 348 4.71 -4.44 27.96
N LEU A 349 3.54 -4.35 27.32
CA LEU A 349 2.56 -5.44 27.32
C LEU A 349 2.44 -6.00 25.92
N LYS A 350 2.32 -7.31 25.80
CA LYS A 350 1.90 -7.96 24.57
C LYS A 350 0.54 -8.58 24.79
N THR A 351 -0.43 -8.26 23.95
CA THR A 351 -1.80 -8.77 24.10
C THR A 351 -1.93 -10.21 23.60
N ILE A 352 -3.05 -10.88 23.92
CA ILE A 352 -3.42 -12.20 23.39
C ILE A 352 -3.45 -12.27 21.86
N ASN A 353 -3.59 -11.11 21.21
CA ASN A 353 -3.59 -10.96 19.76
C ASN A 353 -2.22 -10.51 19.22
N ASP A 354 -1.15 -10.69 20.00
CA ASP A 354 0.24 -10.35 19.67
C ASP A 354 0.50 -8.86 19.36
N PHE A 355 -0.39 -7.97 19.80
CA PHE A 355 -0.18 -6.52 19.71
C PHE A 355 0.74 -6.04 20.83
N LEU A 356 1.81 -5.31 20.49
CA LEU A 356 2.73 -4.73 21.46
C LEU A 356 2.27 -3.33 21.88
N ILE A 357 2.17 -3.13 23.19
CA ILE A 357 1.76 -1.88 23.83
C ILE A 357 2.94 -1.32 24.60
N GLU A 358 3.38 -0.13 24.21
CA GLU A 358 4.28 0.70 25.00
C GLU A 358 3.50 1.28 26.17
N THR A 359 4.00 1.08 27.40
CA THR A 359 3.36 1.63 28.61
C THR A 359 4.19 2.77 29.19
N ASN A 360 3.55 3.61 30.00
CA ASN A 360 4.23 4.58 30.85
C ASN A 360 4.47 4.04 32.28
N THR A 361 4.25 2.74 32.50
CA THR A 361 4.41 2.12 33.82
C THR A 361 5.87 1.73 33.99
N GLU A 362 6.49 2.28 35.03
CA GLU A 362 7.87 1.94 35.39
C GLU A 362 7.91 0.93 36.54
N ILE A 363 8.81 -0.05 36.41
CA ILE A 363 9.24 -0.91 37.50
C ILE A 363 10.40 -0.25 38.24
N GLN A 364 10.39 -0.33 39.58
CA GLN A 364 11.48 0.12 40.43
C GLN A 364 11.95 -1.06 41.27
N ILE A 365 13.19 -1.50 41.12
CA ILE A 365 13.73 -2.68 41.81
C ILE A 365 14.27 -2.30 43.18
N ALA A 366 13.87 -3.02 44.22
CA ALA A 366 14.30 -2.77 45.59
C ALA A 366 15.76 -3.16 45.79
N GLY A 367 16.51 -2.32 46.50
CA GLY A 367 17.95 -2.50 46.73
C GLY A 367 18.85 -1.76 45.74
N LEU A 368 18.28 -1.17 44.69
CA LEU A 368 18.94 -0.20 43.83
C LEU A 368 18.57 1.21 44.30
N THR A 369 19.53 1.97 44.83
CA THR A 369 19.25 3.33 45.32
C THR A 369 19.22 4.25 44.10
N ASP A 370 18.19 5.10 43.97
CA ASP A 370 18.21 6.12 42.92
C ASP A 370 19.40 7.07 43.15
N ILE A 371 20.19 7.28 42.11
CA ILE A 371 21.34 8.19 42.11
C ILE A 371 21.08 9.34 41.12
N PRO A 372 20.21 10.30 41.46
CA PRO A 372 19.85 11.37 40.54
C PRO A 372 21.10 12.20 40.20
N LEU A 373 21.41 12.29 38.91
CA LEU A 373 22.56 13.01 38.40
C LEU A 373 22.12 14.39 37.90
N THR A 374 22.74 15.44 38.41
CA THR A 374 22.51 16.82 37.95
C THR A 374 23.35 17.16 36.72
N ARG A 375 24.51 16.50 36.56
CA ARG A 375 25.38 16.63 35.38
C ARG A 375 25.82 15.26 34.90
N VAL A 376 25.25 14.82 33.78
CA VAL A 376 25.49 13.48 33.26
C VAL A 376 26.79 13.43 32.44
N ILE A 377 27.61 12.41 32.68
CA ILE A 377 28.75 12.04 31.84
C ILE A 377 28.34 10.91 30.89
N TYR A 378 27.56 9.94 31.38
CA TYR A 378 26.97 8.87 30.59
C TYR A 378 25.61 8.41 31.15
N ASP A 379 24.61 8.33 30.28
CA ASP A 379 23.29 7.71 30.48
C ASP A 379 22.77 7.20 29.11
N ASP A 380 22.82 5.89 28.87
CA ASP A 380 22.64 5.24 27.54
C ASP A 380 23.62 5.66 26.43
N ASP A 381 24.17 6.87 26.50
CA ASP A 381 25.15 7.43 25.59
C ASP A 381 26.06 8.45 26.32
N TYR A 382 27.20 8.78 25.72
CA TYR A 382 28.08 9.80 26.25
C TYR A 382 27.43 11.19 26.14
N ARG A 383 27.54 11.97 27.22
CA ARG A 383 26.97 13.33 27.30
C ARG A 383 28.05 14.38 27.44
N ASN A 384 27.67 15.64 27.28
CA ASN A 384 28.53 16.80 27.59
C ASN A 384 29.94 16.76 26.95
N GLY A 385 30.01 16.27 25.71
CA GLY A 385 31.24 16.20 24.92
C GLY A 385 32.15 15.01 25.23
N PHE A 386 31.79 14.17 26.21
CA PHE A 386 32.54 12.97 26.50
C PHE A 386 32.47 11.96 25.35
N GLY A 387 33.50 11.13 25.25
CA GLY A 387 33.55 9.97 24.38
C GLY A 387 34.47 8.89 24.94
N ASN A 388 34.53 7.76 24.23
CA ASN A 388 35.35 6.63 24.63
C ASN A 388 36.84 6.88 24.35
N TRP A 389 37.63 7.12 25.39
CA TRP A 389 39.10 7.22 25.33
C TRP A 389 39.78 6.10 26.12
N SER A 390 39.07 4.98 26.31
CA SER A 390 39.55 3.82 27.06
C SER A 390 40.79 3.21 26.44
N TRP A 391 41.56 2.48 27.24
CA TRP A 391 42.75 1.77 26.79
C TRP A 391 42.79 0.34 27.32
N GLY A 392 43.41 -0.52 26.53
CA GLY A 392 43.49 -1.96 26.78
C GLY A 392 42.12 -2.64 26.69
N GLY A 393 42.12 -3.95 26.44
CA GLY A 393 40.92 -4.80 26.32
C GLY A 393 39.81 -4.26 25.41
N ASP A 394 38.64 -4.89 25.48
CA ASP A 394 37.47 -4.48 24.71
C ASP A 394 36.54 -3.59 25.54
N VAL A 395 35.92 -2.60 24.88
CA VAL A 395 34.87 -1.74 25.44
C VAL A 395 33.66 -1.79 24.53
N ASN A 396 32.51 -2.13 25.11
CA ASN A 396 31.24 -2.04 24.43
C ASN A 396 30.38 -0.95 25.11
N PRO A 397 30.34 0.27 24.56
CA PRO A 397 29.56 1.38 25.11
C PRO A 397 28.05 1.28 24.82
N ALA A 398 27.60 0.24 24.11
CA ALA A 398 26.21 -0.02 23.79
C ALA A 398 25.78 -1.42 24.25
N TYR A 399 26.19 -1.80 25.46
CA TYR A 399 25.83 -3.08 26.06
C TYR A 399 24.37 -3.07 26.54
N THR A 400 23.59 -4.10 26.18
CA THR A 400 22.12 -4.09 26.39
C THR A 400 21.60 -5.22 27.27
N THR A 401 22.47 -6.07 27.81
CA THR A 401 22.02 -7.25 28.60
C THR A 401 21.83 -6.90 30.07
N GLU A 402 22.84 -6.31 30.70
CA GLU A 402 22.78 -5.84 32.08
C GLU A 402 22.91 -4.32 32.03
N VAL A 403 21.81 -3.63 32.26
CA VAL A 403 21.72 -2.16 32.25
C VAL A 403 21.18 -1.73 33.61
N ARG A 404 21.71 -0.66 34.18
CA ARG A 404 21.26 -0.20 35.50
C ARG A 404 19.96 0.55 35.37
N GLU A 405 19.85 1.37 34.34
CA GLU A 405 18.68 2.18 33.99
C GLU A 405 18.74 2.58 32.52
N GLY A 406 17.60 2.61 31.83
CA GLY A 406 17.54 2.96 30.41
C GLY A 406 17.67 1.72 29.52
N THR A 407 18.41 1.84 28.42
CA THR A 407 18.52 0.81 27.38
C THR A 407 19.94 0.32 27.13
N LYS A 408 20.96 1.07 27.59
CA LYS A 408 22.38 0.75 27.35
C LYS A 408 23.24 1.08 28.56
N ALA A 409 24.26 0.25 28.75
CA ALA A 409 25.35 0.50 29.67
C ALA A 409 26.71 0.31 28.95
N ILE A 410 27.81 0.65 29.62
CA ILE A 410 29.16 0.40 29.10
C ILE A 410 29.72 -0.86 29.72
N ARG A 411 29.93 -1.89 28.92
CA ARG A 411 30.73 -3.05 29.33
C ARG A 411 32.21 -2.80 29.06
N LYS A 412 33.04 -3.06 30.06
CA LYS A 412 34.50 -3.07 29.96
C LYS A 412 35.03 -4.44 30.38
N ASP A 413 35.66 -5.13 29.46
CA ASP A 413 36.41 -6.36 29.73
C ASP A 413 37.86 -5.95 30.05
N TRP A 414 38.29 -6.12 31.30
CA TRP A 414 39.60 -5.72 31.82
C TRP A 414 40.65 -6.81 31.66
N GLN A 415 41.79 -6.41 31.08
CA GLN A 415 43.08 -7.09 31.17
C GLN A 415 44.00 -6.36 32.17
N ASP A 416 45.26 -6.79 32.25
CA ASP A 416 46.26 -6.16 33.11
C ASP A 416 46.45 -4.69 32.74
N TRP A 417 46.22 -3.78 33.70
CA TRP A 417 46.37 -2.32 33.58
C TRP A 417 45.38 -1.58 32.67
N ASP A 418 44.27 -2.20 32.29
CA ASP A 418 43.24 -1.58 31.47
C ASP A 418 42.45 -0.47 32.19
N GLY A 419 41.89 0.46 31.42
CA GLY A 419 41.05 1.53 31.98
C GLY A 419 39.87 1.87 31.09
N LEU A 420 38.69 2.00 31.71
CA LEU A 420 37.52 2.61 31.08
C LEU A 420 37.64 4.13 31.24
N ARG A 421 37.75 4.88 30.15
CA ARG A 421 37.97 6.33 30.17
C ARG A 421 36.96 7.09 29.32
N PHE A 422 36.44 8.14 29.91
CA PHE A 422 35.53 9.12 29.35
C PHE A 422 36.34 10.40 29.14
N GLY A 423 36.70 10.70 27.89
CA GLY A 423 37.56 11.85 27.57
C GLY A 423 36.90 12.85 26.63
N GLY A 424 37.49 14.06 26.57
CA GLY A 424 37.04 15.14 25.70
C GLY A 424 35.82 15.93 26.22
N GLY A 425 35.37 15.63 27.43
CA GLY A 425 34.17 16.24 28.01
C GLY A 425 34.40 17.65 28.55
N ASN A 426 33.31 18.25 29.02
CA ASN A 426 33.34 19.55 29.67
C ASN A 426 32.17 19.70 30.65
N VAL A 427 32.30 19.11 31.84
CA VAL A 427 31.27 19.17 32.90
C VAL A 427 31.75 20.02 34.06
N SER A 428 31.04 21.11 34.37
CA SER A 428 31.34 21.97 35.52
C SER A 428 31.09 21.24 36.84
N THR A 429 32.02 21.39 37.80
CA THR A 429 31.86 20.90 39.18
C THR A 429 31.14 21.90 40.09
N ALA A 430 30.82 23.10 39.58
CA ALA A 430 30.19 24.15 40.37
C ALA A 430 28.81 23.72 40.88
N GLY A 431 28.62 23.80 42.21
CA GLY A 431 27.38 23.42 42.88
C GLY A 431 27.18 21.92 43.07
N MET A 432 28.12 21.08 42.61
CA MET A 432 28.09 19.63 42.80
C MET A 432 28.94 19.23 44.01
N THR A 433 28.57 18.14 44.67
CA THR A 433 29.26 17.64 45.86
C THR A 433 29.84 16.25 45.69
N GLU A 434 29.27 15.46 44.79
CA GLU A 434 29.62 14.05 44.62
C GLU A 434 29.77 13.69 43.14
N LEU A 435 30.73 12.80 42.87
CA LEU A 435 30.79 12.00 41.65
C LEU A 435 30.07 10.68 41.94
N ALA A 436 29.11 10.32 41.10
CA ALA A 436 28.36 9.09 41.22
C ALA A 436 28.43 8.26 39.94
N PHE A 437 28.50 6.95 40.09
CA PHE A 437 28.34 5.97 39.02
C PHE A 437 27.87 4.63 39.56
N SER A 438 27.16 3.86 38.76
CA SER A 438 26.79 2.48 39.11
C SER A 438 27.74 1.52 38.40
N VAL A 439 28.18 0.48 39.12
CA VAL A 439 29.04 -0.57 38.58
C VAL A 439 28.46 -1.95 38.89
N TYR A 440 28.31 -2.77 37.87
CA TYR A 440 27.98 -4.20 37.98
C TYR A 440 29.27 -5.00 37.95
N GLY A 441 29.44 -5.91 38.91
CA GLY A 441 30.59 -6.81 38.95
C GLY A 441 30.37 -8.06 38.10
N GLY A 442 31.14 -8.23 37.02
CA GLY A 442 31.15 -9.44 36.21
C GLY A 442 31.95 -10.59 36.84
N GLU A 443 31.89 -11.76 36.20
CA GLU A 443 32.73 -12.90 36.56
C GLU A 443 34.23 -12.56 36.47
N GLY A 444 35.04 -13.15 37.35
CA GLY A 444 36.49 -12.97 37.40
C GLY A 444 36.98 -11.81 38.28
N LEU A 445 36.08 -10.95 38.77
CA LEU A 445 36.43 -9.89 39.72
C LEU A 445 36.62 -10.41 41.16
N GLU A 446 37.42 -9.69 41.95
CA GLU A 446 37.54 -9.89 43.40
C GLU A 446 36.52 -9.03 44.16
N ASN A 447 35.87 -9.58 45.19
CA ASN A 447 35.03 -8.80 46.10
C ASN A 447 35.88 -7.71 46.82
N ASN A 448 35.35 -6.48 46.94
CA ASN A 448 36.05 -5.28 47.45
C ASN A 448 37.20 -4.76 46.55
N GLN A 449 37.05 -4.80 45.23
CA GLN A 449 38.09 -4.33 44.31
C GLN A 449 38.46 -2.85 44.54
N GLN A 450 39.77 -2.58 44.60
CA GLN A 450 40.27 -1.21 44.55
C GLN A 450 40.18 -0.69 43.12
N LEU A 451 39.52 0.44 42.93
CA LEU A 451 39.43 1.11 41.63
C LEU A 451 40.33 2.35 41.64
N GLY A 452 41.23 2.42 40.66
CA GLY A 452 41.95 3.64 40.33
C GLY A 452 40.97 4.59 39.67
N ILE A 453 40.82 5.80 40.22
CA ILE A 453 39.98 6.85 39.65
C ILE A 453 40.90 7.96 39.15
N MET A 454 40.80 8.25 37.86
CA MET A 454 41.50 9.38 37.25
C MET A 454 40.51 10.51 36.99
N ILE A 455 40.90 11.74 37.32
CA ILE A 455 40.17 12.94 36.92
C ILE A 455 41.14 13.96 36.34
N ASN A 456 40.88 14.44 35.13
CA ASN A 456 41.71 15.41 34.41
C ASN A 456 43.21 15.02 34.36
N GLY A 457 43.49 13.73 34.14
CA GLY A 457 44.85 13.19 34.11
C GLY A 457 45.51 12.94 35.49
N ASN A 458 44.85 13.31 36.59
CA ASN A 458 45.37 13.08 37.94
C ASN A 458 44.74 11.82 38.54
N TRP A 459 45.56 10.97 39.16
CA TRP A 459 45.13 9.69 39.72
C TRP A 459 44.89 9.73 41.23
N GLY A 460 43.83 9.05 41.67
CA GLY A 460 43.57 8.67 43.04
C GLY A 460 43.13 7.22 43.13
N ILE A 461 43.18 6.62 44.32
CA ILE A 461 42.70 5.26 44.57
C ILE A 461 41.51 5.35 45.51
N THR A 462 40.39 4.73 45.13
CA THR A 462 39.25 4.52 46.03
C THR A 462 38.93 3.04 46.13
N THR A 463 38.46 2.60 47.29
CA THR A 463 38.04 1.21 47.47
C THR A 463 36.53 1.14 47.22
N VAL A 464 36.13 0.35 46.23
CA VAL A 464 34.72 0.15 45.89
C VAL A 464 34.30 -1.27 46.23
N GLN A 465 33.16 -1.40 46.90
CA GLN A 465 32.54 -2.66 47.25
C GLN A 465 31.81 -3.28 46.05
N VAL A 466 32.54 -3.60 44.97
CA VAL A 466 31.93 -4.22 43.80
C VAL A 466 31.43 -5.62 44.18
N LYS A 467 30.12 -5.84 44.02
CA LYS A 467 29.48 -7.14 44.21
C LYS A 467 29.44 -7.89 42.88
N ILE A 468 29.98 -9.10 42.85
CA ILE A 468 29.87 -9.99 41.69
C ILE A 468 28.40 -10.36 41.49
N GLY A 469 27.89 -10.24 40.27
CA GLY A 469 26.53 -10.57 39.91
C GLY A 469 25.48 -9.51 40.26
N ALA A 470 25.90 -8.33 40.76
CA ALA A 470 24.95 -7.29 41.17
C ALA A 470 25.49 -5.87 40.93
N TRP A 471 24.56 -4.93 40.75
CA TRP A 471 24.86 -3.50 40.69
C TRP A 471 25.28 -2.97 42.07
N THR A 472 26.28 -2.10 42.07
CA THR A 472 26.77 -1.34 43.22
C THR A 472 26.82 0.13 42.83
N ASP A 473 26.13 0.99 43.58
CA ASP A 473 26.22 2.43 43.39
C ASP A 473 27.46 2.97 44.12
N VAL A 474 28.32 3.67 43.38
CA VAL A 474 29.55 4.29 43.86
C VAL A 474 29.31 5.78 43.96
N VAL A 475 29.50 6.33 45.16
CA VAL A 475 29.37 7.76 45.42
C VAL A 475 30.65 8.25 46.08
N ILE A 476 31.32 9.19 45.44
CA ILE A 476 32.62 9.72 45.88
C ILE A 476 32.48 11.22 46.11
N PRO A 477 32.70 11.72 47.35
CA PRO A 477 32.76 13.15 47.59
C PRO A 477 33.83 13.81 46.72
N LEU A 478 33.49 14.91 46.03
CA LEU A 478 34.47 15.63 45.20
C LEU A 478 35.63 16.18 46.05
N SER A 479 35.38 16.47 47.33
CA SER A 479 36.39 16.89 48.30
C SER A 479 37.39 15.79 48.66
N SER A 480 37.03 14.51 48.50
CA SER A 480 37.93 13.39 48.78
C SER A 480 38.77 12.98 47.58
N LEU A 481 38.59 13.63 46.42
CA LEU A 481 39.31 13.36 45.18
C LEU A 481 40.45 14.37 45.02
N PRO A 482 41.71 14.03 45.38
CA PRO A 482 42.84 14.94 45.23
C PRO A 482 43.07 15.33 43.77
N ALA A 483 42.64 14.45 42.85
CA ALA A 483 42.65 14.62 41.41
C ALA A 483 41.82 15.83 40.90
N LEU A 484 40.90 16.34 41.71
CA LEU A 484 40.07 17.52 41.42
C LEU A 484 40.59 18.82 42.04
N SER A 485 41.70 18.79 42.79
CA SER A 485 42.19 19.96 43.52
C SER A 485 42.43 21.16 42.60
N GLY A 486 41.58 22.17 42.73
CA GLY A 486 41.63 23.41 41.93
C GLY A 486 40.93 23.34 40.56
N ALA A 487 40.40 22.18 40.15
CA ALA A 487 39.68 22.02 38.89
C ALA A 487 38.20 22.44 39.04
N THR A 488 37.74 23.33 38.17
CA THR A 488 36.34 23.79 38.11
C THR A 488 35.46 22.98 37.16
N LYS A 489 36.06 22.01 36.45
CA LYS A 489 35.40 21.14 35.48
C LYS A 489 36.07 19.76 35.44
N ILE A 490 35.32 18.76 35.01
CA ILE A 490 35.79 17.43 34.62
C ILE A 490 35.76 17.39 33.10
N GLU A 491 36.94 17.19 32.51
CA GLU A 491 37.16 17.03 31.07
C GLU A 491 37.54 15.59 30.71
N ASP A 492 37.97 14.85 31.73
CA ASP A 492 38.47 13.50 31.59
C ASP A 492 38.26 12.72 32.89
N PHE A 493 37.71 11.52 32.78
CA PHE A 493 37.41 10.62 33.90
C PHE A 493 37.78 9.20 33.50
N ALA A 494 38.51 8.47 34.35
CA ALA A 494 38.76 7.04 34.11
C ALA A 494 38.57 6.19 35.36
N ILE A 495 38.16 4.95 35.13
CA ILE A 495 38.08 3.87 36.11
C ILE A 495 39.04 2.78 35.65
N GLN A 496 39.99 2.42 36.51
CA GLN A 496 40.94 1.33 36.29
C GLN A 496 40.75 0.26 37.37
N GLY A 497 40.67 -1.00 36.94
CA GLY A 497 40.51 -2.16 37.80
C GLY A 497 41.55 -3.25 37.51
N LYS A 498 41.34 -4.42 38.10
CA LYS A 498 42.05 -5.68 37.82
C LYS A 498 41.17 -6.61 36.98
N PHE A 499 41.74 -7.73 36.53
CA PHE A 499 41.13 -8.77 35.68
C PHE A 499 39.64 -9.07 35.95
N GLY A 500 38.89 -9.26 34.87
CA GLY A 500 37.45 -9.57 34.88
C GLY A 500 36.71 -8.65 33.92
N TYR A 501 35.40 -8.47 34.09
CA TYR A 501 34.66 -7.41 33.40
C TYR A 501 33.77 -6.64 34.36
N VAL A 502 33.55 -5.38 34.07
CA VAL A 502 32.52 -4.56 34.72
C VAL A 502 31.56 -4.01 33.70
N ILE A 503 30.40 -3.61 34.21
CA ILE A 503 29.45 -2.83 33.44
C ILE A 503 29.20 -1.55 34.23
N VAL A 504 29.33 -0.41 33.57
CA VAL A 504 29.24 0.91 34.18
C VAL A 504 28.08 1.66 33.54
N ASP A 505 27.29 2.29 34.38
CA ASP A 505 26.12 3.05 33.98
C ASP A 505 25.92 4.23 34.95
N LYS A 506 25.05 5.19 34.58
CA LYS A 506 24.71 6.35 35.42
C LYS A 506 25.93 7.13 35.92
N VAL A 507 26.82 7.51 35.03
CA VAL A 507 28.04 8.26 35.40
C VAL A 507 27.74 9.75 35.39
N GLY A 508 28.02 10.46 36.49
CA GLY A 508 27.83 11.90 36.53
C GLY A 508 28.08 12.55 37.89
N LEU A 509 27.75 13.84 37.98
CA LEU A 509 27.84 14.63 39.21
C LEU A 509 26.47 14.92 39.79
N ARG A 510 26.41 15.01 41.12
CA ARG A 510 25.22 15.43 41.86
C ARG A 510 25.48 16.39 43.00
#